data_AF-A0A7S0WQH7-F1
#
_entry.id   AF-A0A7S0WQH7-F1
#
_cell.length_a   1.000
_cell.length_b   1.000
_cell.length_c   1.000
_cell.angle_alpha   90.00
_cell.angle_beta   90.00
_cell.angle_gamma   90.00
#
_symmetry.space_group_name_H-M   'P 1'
#
loop_
_entity.id
_entity.type
_entity.pdbx_description
1 polymer ?
#
loop_
_entity_poly.entity_id
_entity_poly.type
_entity_poly.pdbx_seq_one_letter_code
_entity_poly.pdbx_strand_id
1 'polypeptide(L)'
;MQTRFSLALFSYLLLWLSASCGSRITNLPKFTYCNNVTGGVKSQHQLDQLRDLMQARIHARRVAKEFREVLMRSPQFNPAAPQNDKERFTWATNDTKEVVAARVDNATRTATLLEFQINDMIRGLQDSGAVPRGVTLQSMSPCVMGRLNPAAYPGRPRVSVLLQYFKRPWIIDAMVDAVAACAPAVPLELVVNVDHPGDAAAWAAAVQRTRGLVVPVFSANVHEIRAYNRLAAVARGRVLVMIQDDDVPPSDCAWLTNLVAIFDAWPRVGMIGGNHFVYNFQEYDDRRNINANMAWKDPKTGLPMQFVQAVDFAPVAVRRS
;
A
#
# COMPACT_ATOMS: atom_id res chain seq x y z
N MET A 1 15.12 47.74 -18.70
CA MET A 1 14.10 47.38 -19.70
C MET A 1 14.73 46.37 -20.65
N GLN A 2 14.74 45.07 -20.28
CA GLN A 2 15.15 43.96 -21.16
C GLN A 2 14.83 42.61 -20.48
N THR A 3 13.92 41.87 -21.12
CA THR A 3 13.79 40.41 -21.21
C THR A 3 13.85 39.56 -19.93
N ARG A 4 12.71 39.40 -19.25
CA ARG A 4 12.33 38.17 -18.55
C ARG A 4 11.25 37.46 -19.37
N PHE A 5 11.66 36.62 -20.31
CA PHE A 5 10.77 35.78 -21.14
C PHE A 5 11.02 34.30 -20.78
N SER A 6 9.93 33.57 -20.56
CA SER A 6 9.81 32.09 -20.59
C SER A 6 10.57 31.25 -19.56
N LEU A 7 10.02 31.18 -18.34
CA LEU A 7 10.08 29.96 -17.49
C LEU A 7 8.69 29.35 -17.25
N ALA A 8 7.61 30.13 -17.40
CA ALA A 8 6.23 29.66 -17.25
C ALA A 8 5.77 28.73 -18.41
N LEU A 9 6.28 28.93 -19.63
CA LEU A 9 5.88 28.13 -20.80
C LEU A 9 6.46 26.70 -20.80
N PHE A 10 7.60 26.47 -20.13
CA PHE A 10 8.20 25.13 -20.05
C PHE A 10 7.47 24.21 -19.06
N SER A 11 6.85 24.78 -18.01
CA SER A 11 6.10 24.01 -17.00
C SER A 11 4.73 23.55 -17.53
N TYR A 12 4.08 24.32 -18.40
CA TYR A 12 2.82 23.91 -19.03
C TYR A 12 3.00 22.79 -20.07
N LEU A 13 4.13 22.74 -20.78
CA LEU A 13 4.38 21.69 -21.78
C LEU A 13 4.60 20.30 -21.14
N LEU A 14 5.23 20.24 -19.96
CA LEU A 14 5.44 19.01 -19.20
C LEU A 14 4.16 18.48 -18.53
N LEU A 15 3.25 19.36 -18.12
CA LEU A 15 1.92 18.99 -17.62
C LEU A 15 0.99 18.48 -18.75
N TRP A 16 1.11 19.01 -19.96
CA TRP A 16 0.33 18.52 -21.11
C TRP A 16 0.84 17.16 -21.63
N LEU A 17 2.15 16.95 -21.66
CA LEU A 17 2.73 15.65 -22.03
C LEU A 17 2.43 14.55 -21.01
N SER A 18 2.32 14.86 -19.71
CA SER A 18 1.94 13.88 -18.68
C SER A 18 0.43 13.57 -18.66
N ALA A 19 -0.43 14.55 -18.96
CA ALA A 19 -1.87 14.32 -19.14
C ALA A 19 -2.22 13.50 -20.39
N SER A 20 -1.38 13.57 -21.44
CA SER A 20 -1.58 12.84 -22.71
C SER A 20 -1.09 11.38 -22.68
N CYS A 21 -0.23 11.04 -21.72
CA CYS A 21 0.36 9.70 -21.61
C CYS A 21 -0.40 8.78 -20.63
N GLY A 22 -1.28 9.34 -19.79
CA GLY A 22 -2.00 8.60 -18.75
C GLY A 22 -3.10 7.64 -19.22
N SER A 23 -3.50 7.69 -20.51
CA SER A 23 -4.65 6.91 -21.01
C SER A 23 -4.30 5.81 -22.03
N ARG A 24 -3.03 5.63 -22.42
CA ARG A 24 -2.63 4.64 -23.44
C ARG A 24 -1.71 3.50 -22.99
N ILE A 25 -1.28 3.45 -21.73
CA ILE A 25 -0.62 2.25 -21.17
C ILE A 25 -1.66 1.25 -20.64
N THR A 26 -2.82 1.13 -21.29
CA THR A 26 -3.80 0.08 -20.98
C THR A 26 -3.59 -1.17 -21.82
N ASN A 27 -2.79 -1.08 -22.89
CA ASN A 27 -2.51 -2.19 -23.80
C ASN A 27 -1.00 -2.41 -23.93
N LEU A 28 -0.34 -2.80 -22.84
CA LEU A 28 0.86 -3.62 -23.04
C LEU A 28 0.43 -4.83 -23.87
N PRO A 29 1.10 -5.14 -24.99
CA PRO A 29 0.69 -6.25 -25.84
C PRO A 29 0.66 -7.51 -24.98
N LYS A 30 -0.55 -8.03 -24.76
CA LYS A 30 -0.72 -9.31 -24.09
C LYS A 30 0.07 -10.33 -24.90
N PHE A 31 0.90 -11.12 -24.23
CA PHE A 31 1.61 -12.22 -24.89
C PHE A 31 0.63 -13.01 -25.75
N THR A 32 0.97 -13.31 -27.01
CA THR A 32 0.10 -14.03 -27.96
C THR A 32 -0.48 -15.31 -27.34
N TYR A 33 0.33 -15.98 -26.51
CA TYR A 33 -0.08 -17.10 -25.67
C TYR A 33 -1.31 -16.80 -24.80
N CYS A 34 -1.32 -15.67 -24.09
CA CYS A 34 -2.41 -15.30 -23.20
C CYS A 34 -3.68 -14.87 -23.92
N ASN A 35 -3.58 -14.37 -25.16
CA ASN A 35 -4.75 -14.15 -26.00
C ASN A 35 -5.43 -15.48 -26.35
N ASN A 36 -4.66 -16.53 -26.63
CA ASN A 36 -5.23 -17.85 -26.89
C ASN A 36 -5.84 -18.50 -25.64
N VAL A 37 -5.27 -18.24 -24.46
CA VAL A 37 -5.73 -18.84 -23.20
C VAL A 37 -6.94 -18.10 -22.62
N THR A 38 -6.94 -16.76 -22.64
CA THR A 38 -7.97 -15.93 -21.96
C THR A 38 -8.84 -15.10 -22.90
N GLY A 39 -8.54 -15.06 -24.20
CA GLY A 39 -9.22 -14.18 -25.15
C GLY A 39 -10.70 -14.50 -25.37
N GLY A 40 -11.14 -15.73 -25.09
CA GLY A 40 -12.55 -16.12 -25.12
C GLY A 40 -13.34 -15.74 -23.86
N VAL A 41 -12.68 -15.31 -22.77
CA VAL A 41 -13.34 -14.92 -21.52
C VAL A 41 -13.83 -13.48 -21.63
N LYS A 42 -15.13 -13.31 -21.92
CA LYS A 42 -15.75 -11.99 -22.14
C LYS A 42 -15.93 -11.19 -20.84
N SER A 43 -16.06 -11.84 -19.69
CA SER A 43 -16.31 -11.18 -18.42
C SER A 43 -15.01 -10.86 -17.69
N GLN A 44 -14.68 -9.58 -17.57
CA GLN A 44 -13.54 -9.13 -16.76
C GLN A 44 -13.68 -9.58 -15.29
N HIS A 45 -14.90 -9.63 -14.78
CA HIS A 45 -15.18 -10.11 -13.43
C HIS A 45 -14.76 -11.57 -13.22
N GLN A 46 -14.97 -12.45 -14.21
CA GLN A 46 -14.51 -13.84 -14.12
C GLN A 46 -12.98 -13.92 -14.10
N LEU A 47 -12.29 -13.09 -14.88
CA LEU A 47 -10.82 -13.02 -14.87
C LEU A 47 -10.29 -12.48 -13.55
N ASP A 48 -10.93 -11.46 -12.97
CA ASP A 48 -10.56 -10.90 -11.67
C ASP A 48 -10.78 -11.92 -10.54
N GLN A 49 -11.90 -12.64 -10.53
CA GLN A 49 -12.16 -13.72 -9.58
C GLN A 49 -11.12 -14.85 -9.69
N LEU A 50 -10.82 -15.30 -10.91
CA LEU A 50 -9.83 -16.35 -11.16
C LEU A 50 -8.43 -15.91 -10.70
N ARG A 51 -8.03 -14.68 -11.01
CA ARG A 51 -6.80 -14.05 -10.53
C ARG A 51 -6.74 -14.03 -9.00
N ASP A 52 -7.81 -13.60 -8.34
CA ASP A 52 -7.87 -13.46 -6.89
C ASP A 52 -7.74 -14.82 -6.20
N LEU A 53 -8.42 -15.85 -6.71
CA LEU A 53 -8.27 -17.23 -6.23
C LEU A 53 -6.83 -17.73 -6.39
N MET A 54 -6.20 -17.50 -7.54
CA MET A 54 -4.81 -17.92 -7.79
C MET A 54 -3.82 -17.21 -6.85
N GLN A 55 -4.02 -15.93 -6.57
CA GLN A 55 -3.18 -15.17 -5.64
C GLN A 55 -3.33 -15.64 -4.21
N ALA A 56 -4.58 -15.85 -3.76
CA ALA A 56 -4.85 -16.42 -2.46
C ALA A 56 -4.19 -17.80 -2.30
N ARG A 57 -4.22 -18.64 -3.35
CA ARG A 57 -3.56 -19.96 -3.36
C ARG A 57 -2.05 -19.82 -3.23
N ILE A 58 -1.42 -18.94 -4.01
CA ILE A 58 0.03 -18.72 -3.95
C ILE A 58 0.44 -18.21 -2.56
N HIS A 59 -0.32 -17.28 -1.99
CA HIS A 59 -0.10 -16.79 -0.63
C HIS A 59 -0.19 -17.93 0.39
N ALA A 60 -1.25 -18.74 0.36
CA ALA A 60 -1.41 -19.88 1.26
C ALA A 60 -0.25 -20.90 1.13
N ARG A 61 0.19 -21.20 -0.10
CA ARG A 61 1.36 -22.08 -0.33
C ARG A 61 2.65 -21.47 0.23
N ARG A 62 2.84 -20.16 0.09
CA ARG A 62 3.99 -19.44 0.64
C ARG A 62 4.01 -19.51 2.17
N VAL A 63 2.90 -19.18 2.82
CA VAL A 63 2.75 -19.28 4.28
C VAL A 63 3.05 -20.70 4.76
N ALA A 64 2.46 -21.72 4.13
CA ALA A 64 2.73 -23.12 4.47
C ALA A 64 4.21 -23.50 4.32
N LYS A 65 4.88 -23.03 3.26
CA LYS A 65 6.31 -23.28 3.03
C LYS A 65 7.18 -22.59 4.08
N GLU A 66 7.01 -21.28 4.28
CA GLU A 66 7.79 -20.48 5.22
C GLU A 66 7.69 -21.03 6.64
N PHE A 67 6.47 -21.28 7.14
CA PHE A 67 6.30 -21.82 8.49
C PHE A 67 6.72 -23.29 8.62
N ARG A 68 6.67 -24.09 7.54
CA ARG A 68 7.25 -25.44 7.54
C ARG A 68 8.77 -25.37 7.66
N GLU A 69 9.42 -24.43 6.98
CA GLU A 69 10.85 -24.19 7.15
C GLU A 69 11.19 -23.77 8.59
N VAL A 70 10.36 -22.94 9.23
CA VAL A 70 10.50 -22.61 10.67
C VAL A 70 10.41 -23.86 11.55
N LEU A 71 9.46 -24.77 11.28
CA LEU A 71 9.34 -26.04 12.01
C LEU A 71 10.55 -26.97 11.78
N MET A 72 11.07 -27.04 10.56
CA MET A 72 12.18 -27.93 10.20
C MET A 72 13.54 -27.44 10.70
N ARG A 73 13.77 -26.12 10.72
CA ARG A 73 15.05 -25.53 11.12
C ARG A 73 15.26 -25.49 12.63
N SER A 74 14.24 -25.82 13.44
CA SER A 74 14.29 -25.58 14.87
C SER A 74 14.54 -26.86 15.67
N PRO A 75 15.77 -27.13 16.16
CA PRO A 75 16.02 -28.06 17.27
C PRO A 75 15.55 -27.49 18.62
N GLN A 76 14.68 -26.47 18.61
CA GLN A 76 14.74 -25.39 19.59
C GLN A 76 13.36 -24.76 19.86
N PHE A 77 12.24 -25.42 19.58
CA PHE A 77 10.97 -25.00 20.22
C PHE A 77 11.06 -25.24 21.73
N ASN A 78 11.68 -24.30 22.45
CA ASN A 78 11.80 -24.34 23.90
C ASN A 78 10.41 -23.98 24.46
N PRO A 79 9.78 -24.85 25.26
CA PRO A 79 8.52 -24.52 25.94
C PRO A 79 8.69 -23.36 26.93
N ALA A 80 9.92 -23.00 27.31
CA ALA A 80 10.22 -21.78 28.03
C ALA A 80 10.46 -20.62 27.05
N ALA A 81 9.72 -19.52 27.23
CA ALA A 81 9.96 -18.26 26.53
C ALA A 81 11.46 -17.89 26.61
N PRO A 82 12.03 -17.25 25.57
CA PRO A 82 13.46 -16.96 25.54
C PRO A 82 13.85 -16.17 26.79
N GLN A 83 14.87 -16.62 27.52
CA GLN A 83 15.18 -16.05 28.84
C GLN A 83 15.96 -14.74 28.76
N ASN A 84 16.57 -14.44 27.62
CA ASN A 84 17.27 -13.20 27.38
C ASN A 84 16.87 -12.56 26.04
N ASP A 85 17.06 -11.24 25.94
CA ASP A 85 16.70 -10.47 24.75
C ASP A 85 17.47 -10.93 23.51
N LYS A 86 18.73 -11.35 23.62
CA LYS A 86 19.52 -11.86 22.49
C LYS A 86 18.89 -13.12 21.88
N GLU A 87 18.38 -14.03 22.70
CA GLU A 87 17.66 -15.22 22.25
C GLU A 87 16.34 -14.82 21.61
N ARG A 88 15.57 -13.87 22.15
CA ARG A 88 14.33 -13.36 21.52
C ARG A 88 14.56 -12.95 20.07
N PHE A 89 15.71 -12.36 19.76
CA PHE A 89 16.04 -11.88 18.40
C PHE A 89 16.52 -12.96 17.42
N THR A 90 16.82 -14.17 17.89
CA THR A 90 17.18 -15.31 17.00
C THR A 90 15.98 -16.11 16.49
N TRP A 91 14.76 -15.88 16.99
CA TRP A 91 13.57 -16.64 16.61
C TRP A 91 12.83 -16.02 15.42
N ALA A 92 12.38 -16.86 14.49
CA ALA A 92 11.59 -16.43 13.33
C ALA A 92 10.13 -16.05 13.68
N THR A 93 9.63 -16.45 14.86
CA THR A 93 8.28 -16.14 15.35
C THR A 93 8.19 -16.26 16.88
N ASN A 94 7.25 -15.53 17.49
CA ASN A 94 6.88 -15.65 18.92
C ASN A 94 5.77 -16.70 19.17
N ASP A 95 5.29 -17.36 18.12
CA ASP A 95 4.24 -18.37 18.23
C ASP A 95 4.78 -19.70 18.77
N THR A 96 3.96 -20.44 19.54
CA THR A 96 4.33 -21.79 19.99
C THR A 96 4.40 -22.77 18.80
N LYS A 97 5.05 -23.92 19.00
CA LYS A 97 5.16 -24.97 17.97
C LYS A 97 3.80 -25.40 17.45
N GLU A 98 2.84 -25.53 18.35
CA GLU A 98 1.47 -25.94 18.07
C GLU A 98 0.75 -24.89 17.22
N VAL A 99 0.92 -23.60 17.54
CA VAL A 99 0.36 -22.50 16.75
C VAL A 99 1.00 -22.46 15.36
N VAL A 100 2.32 -22.63 15.25
CA VAL A 100 3.02 -22.67 13.96
C VAL A 100 2.56 -23.88 13.13
N ALA A 101 2.45 -25.07 13.73
CA ALA A 101 1.96 -26.28 13.08
C ALA A 101 0.51 -26.11 12.58
N ALA A 102 -0.37 -25.59 13.44
CA ALA A 102 -1.75 -25.30 13.06
C ALA A 102 -1.84 -24.30 11.90
N ARG A 103 -0.94 -23.29 11.85
CA ARG A 103 -0.86 -22.36 10.71
C ARG A 103 -0.42 -23.07 9.42
N VAL A 104 0.58 -23.96 9.48
CA VAL A 104 1.01 -24.76 8.32
C VAL A 104 -0.14 -25.63 7.80
N ASP A 105 -0.84 -26.31 8.70
CA ASP A 105 -1.97 -27.19 8.34
C ASP A 105 -3.14 -26.39 7.76
N ASN A 106 -3.49 -25.26 8.39
CA ASN A 106 -4.54 -24.39 7.88
C ASN A 106 -4.21 -23.83 6.50
N ALA A 107 -2.99 -23.30 6.32
CA ALA A 107 -2.52 -22.77 5.04
C ALA A 107 -2.45 -23.86 3.95
N THR A 108 -2.03 -25.08 4.30
CA THR A 108 -2.02 -26.23 3.37
C THR A 108 -3.44 -26.59 2.93
N ARG A 109 -4.39 -26.74 3.87
CA ARG A 109 -5.81 -27.02 3.56
C ARG A 109 -6.43 -25.93 2.69
N THR A 110 -6.13 -24.67 3.00
CA THR A 110 -6.62 -23.51 2.26
C THR A 110 -6.09 -23.52 0.82
N ALA A 111 -4.81 -23.80 0.63
CA ALA A 111 -4.22 -23.91 -0.71
C ALA A 111 -4.87 -25.02 -1.54
N THR A 112 -5.14 -26.18 -0.94
CA THR A 112 -5.84 -27.30 -1.61
C THR A 112 -7.27 -26.95 -1.99
N LEU A 113 -8.02 -26.30 -1.10
CA LEU A 113 -9.39 -25.85 -1.38
C LEU A 113 -9.42 -24.84 -2.53
N LEU A 114 -8.54 -23.83 -2.48
CA LEU A 114 -8.44 -22.83 -3.54
C LEU A 114 -8.03 -23.46 -4.88
N GLU A 115 -7.13 -24.45 -4.86
CA GLU A 115 -6.77 -25.19 -6.08
C GLU A 115 -7.95 -25.94 -6.69
N PHE A 116 -8.79 -26.56 -5.86
CA PHE A 116 -10.03 -27.19 -6.32
C PHE A 116 -10.96 -26.15 -6.96
N GLN A 117 -11.20 -25.01 -6.29
CA GLN A 117 -12.05 -23.94 -6.82
C GLN A 117 -11.54 -23.36 -8.13
N ILE A 118 -10.22 -23.17 -8.26
CA ILE A 118 -9.62 -22.68 -9.49
C ILE A 118 -9.80 -23.69 -10.63
N ASN A 119 -9.53 -24.97 -10.38
CA ASN A 119 -9.71 -26.01 -11.38
C ASN A 119 -11.17 -26.14 -11.80
N ASP A 120 -12.10 -26.00 -10.87
CA ASP A 120 -13.53 -26.01 -11.16
C ASP A 120 -13.95 -24.83 -12.04
N MET A 121 -13.47 -23.63 -11.72
CA MET A 121 -13.71 -22.43 -12.53
C MET A 121 -13.10 -22.55 -13.93
N ILE A 122 -11.89 -23.12 -14.06
CA ILE A 122 -11.26 -23.38 -15.36
C ILE A 122 -12.09 -24.37 -16.18
N ARG A 123 -12.59 -25.46 -15.57
CA ARG A 123 -13.49 -26.42 -16.24
C ARG A 123 -14.78 -25.74 -16.72
N GLY A 124 -15.41 -24.93 -15.88
CA GLY A 124 -16.60 -24.17 -16.28
C GLY A 124 -16.34 -23.25 -17.48
N LEU A 125 -15.17 -22.61 -17.55
CA LEU A 125 -14.76 -21.81 -18.71
C LEU A 125 -14.43 -22.65 -19.96
N GLN A 126 -13.95 -23.89 -19.77
CA GLN A 126 -13.74 -24.83 -20.87
C GLN A 126 -15.04 -25.36 -21.45
N ASP A 127 -15.99 -25.71 -20.58
CA ASP A 127 -17.30 -26.22 -20.95
C ASP A 127 -18.12 -25.15 -21.70
N SER A 128 -17.97 -23.88 -21.34
CA SER A 128 -18.57 -22.76 -22.07
C SER A 128 -17.83 -22.40 -23.37
N GLY A 129 -16.73 -23.06 -23.70
CA GLY A 129 -15.87 -22.74 -24.85
C GLY A 129 -15.11 -21.41 -24.73
N ALA A 130 -15.08 -20.78 -23.55
CA ALA A 130 -14.36 -19.52 -23.33
C ALA A 130 -12.84 -19.71 -23.20
N VAL A 131 -12.42 -20.92 -22.82
CA VAL A 131 -11.01 -21.33 -22.70
C VAL A 131 -10.81 -22.67 -23.43
N PRO A 132 -9.72 -22.86 -24.19
CA PRO A 132 -9.47 -24.14 -24.86
C PRO A 132 -9.42 -25.35 -23.92
N ARG A 133 -9.90 -26.51 -24.40
CA ARG A 133 -9.72 -27.78 -23.70
C ARG A 133 -8.23 -28.07 -23.53
N GLY A 134 -7.84 -28.52 -22.34
CA GLY A 134 -6.43 -28.81 -22.01
C GLY A 134 -5.67 -27.67 -21.33
N VAL A 135 -6.26 -26.46 -21.25
CA VAL A 135 -5.72 -25.41 -20.38
C VAL A 135 -5.82 -25.87 -18.92
N THR A 136 -4.68 -25.87 -18.24
CA THR A 136 -4.55 -26.17 -16.81
C THR A 136 -4.34 -24.90 -16.00
N LEU A 137 -4.44 -25.01 -14.67
CA LEU A 137 -4.00 -23.99 -13.72
C LEU A 137 -2.61 -23.43 -14.05
N GLN A 138 -1.64 -24.30 -14.36
CA GLN A 138 -0.25 -23.91 -14.59
C GLN A 138 -0.09 -23.05 -15.86
N SER A 139 -0.80 -23.40 -16.94
CA SER A 139 -0.84 -22.62 -18.18
C SER A 139 -1.62 -21.31 -18.05
N MET A 140 -2.67 -21.30 -17.23
CA MET A 140 -3.54 -20.14 -17.04
C MET A 140 -2.89 -19.07 -16.16
N SER A 141 -2.14 -19.50 -15.13
CA SER A 141 -1.58 -18.61 -14.10
C SER A 141 -0.82 -17.40 -14.66
N PRO A 142 0.15 -17.55 -15.59
CA PRO A 142 0.88 -16.40 -16.12
C PRO A 142 -0.01 -15.34 -16.81
N CYS A 143 -1.17 -15.75 -17.32
CA CYS A 143 -2.06 -14.89 -18.10
C CYS A 143 -3.04 -14.08 -17.25
N VAL A 144 -3.41 -14.58 -16.07
CA VAL A 144 -4.33 -13.89 -15.15
C VAL A 144 -3.59 -13.15 -14.02
N MET A 145 -2.37 -13.57 -13.70
CA MET A 145 -1.58 -13.03 -12.58
C MET A 145 -0.86 -11.71 -12.89
N GLY A 146 -1.08 -11.11 -14.06
CA GLY A 146 -0.39 -9.87 -14.49
C GLY A 146 -0.67 -8.64 -13.62
N ARG A 147 -1.71 -8.68 -12.77
CA ARG A 147 -1.99 -7.64 -11.78
C ARG A 147 -2.20 -8.28 -10.42
N LEU A 148 -1.49 -7.81 -9.40
CA LEU A 148 -1.70 -8.27 -8.03
C LEU A 148 -2.94 -7.59 -7.45
N ASN A 149 -3.85 -8.34 -6.82
CA ASN A 149 -4.90 -7.82 -5.94
C ASN A 149 -4.31 -7.69 -4.52
N PRO A 150 -4.04 -6.46 -4.06
CA PRO A 150 -3.51 -6.20 -2.73
C PRO A 150 -4.39 -6.76 -1.60
N ALA A 151 -5.71 -6.78 -1.79
CA ALA A 151 -6.67 -7.18 -0.77
C ALA A 151 -6.62 -8.69 -0.45
N ALA A 152 -6.07 -9.50 -1.36
CA ALA A 152 -5.95 -10.96 -1.18
C ALA A 152 -4.79 -11.38 -0.26
N TYR A 153 -3.98 -10.44 0.24
CA TYR A 153 -2.81 -10.72 1.08
C TYR A 153 -3.08 -10.23 2.51
N PRO A 154 -3.58 -11.09 3.42
CA PRO A 154 -3.75 -10.73 4.82
C PRO A 154 -2.40 -10.30 5.40
N GLY A 155 -2.39 -9.13 6.05
CA GLY A 155 -1.17 -8.47 6.53
C GLY A 155 -0.58 -7.42 5.58
N ARG A 156 -1.14 -7.23 4.38
CA ARG A 156 -0.81 -6.06 3.55
C ARG A 156 -1.49 -4.83 4.14
N PRO A 157 -0.75 -3.75 4.43
CA PRO A 157 -1.36 -2.53 4.93
C PRO A 157 -2.31 -1.96 3.87
N ARG A 158 -3.43 -1.42 4.34
CA ARG A 158 -4.36 -0.65 3.53
C ARG A 158 -3.79 0.74 3.28
N VAL A 159 -3.16 1.33 4.28
CA VAL A 159 -2.53 2.65 4.20
C VAL A 159 -1.04 2.55 4.46
N SER A 160 -0.23 3.19 3.62
CA SER A 160 1.17 3.46 3.94
C SER A 160 1.30 4.94 4.26
N VAL A 161 1.66 5.24 5.49
CA VAL A 161 2.06 6.58 5.89
C VAL A 161 3.52 6.75 5.48
N LEU A 162 3.81 7.73 4.63
CA LEU A 162 5.11 8.04 4.09
C LEU A 162 5.65 9.26 4.82
N LEU A 163 6.70 9.07 5.60
CA LEU A 163 7.32 10.13 6.39
C LEU A 163 8.68 10.48 5.80
N GLN A 164 8.86 11.73 5.39
CA GLN A 164 10.18 12.29 5.18
C GLN A 164 10.73 12.78 6.53
N TYR A 165 11.87 12.22 6.97
CA TYR A 165 12.48 12.56 8.25
C TYR A 165 13.91 13.09 8.09
N PHE A 166 14.23 14.21 8.75
CA PHE A 166 15.57 14.79 8.80
C PHE A 166 15.91 15.42 10.16
N LYS A 167 16.77 14.74 10.94
CA LYS A 167 17.47 15.31 12.11
C LYS A 167 16.55 15.91 13.19
N ARG A 168 15.45 15.22 13.52
CA ARG A 168 14.52 15.57 14.61
C ARG A 168 14.31 14.42 15.59
N PRO A 169 15.36 13.95 16.31
CA PRO A 169 15.26 12.74 17.13
C PRO A 169 14.14 12.78 18.18
N TRP A 170 13.78 13.98 18.67
CA TRP A 170 12.70 14.17 19.64
C TRP A 170 11.30 13.85 19.10
N ILE A 171 11.09 13.79 17.79
CA ILE A 171 9.77 13.52 17.20
C ILE A 171 9.51 12.03 16.96
N ILE A 172 10.55 11.20 16.99
CA ILE A 172 10.47 9.79 16.57
C ILE A 172 9.41 9.06 17.38
N ASP A 173 9.45 9.17 18.71
CA ASP A 173 8.49 8.47 19.58
C ASP A 173 7.07 8.98 19.40
N ALA A 174 6.86 10.30 19.38
CA ALA A 174 5.54 10.90 19.19
C ALA A 174 4.91 10.49 17.85
N MET A 175 5.69 10.50 16.77
CA MET A 175 5.23 10.11 15.44
C MET A 175 4.90 8.61 15.36
N VAL A 176 5.79 7.77 15.91
CA VAL A 176 5.59 6.32 15.92
C VAL A 176 4.37 5.93 16.75
N ASP A 177 4.21 6.52 17.93
CA ASP A 177 3.12 6.20 18.84
C ASP A 177 1.77 6.68 18.26
N ALA A 178 1.72 7.88 17.66
CA ALA A 178 0.52 8.41 17.00
C ALA A 178 0.06 7.51 15.85
N VAL A 179 0.98 7.05 14.99
CA VAL A 179 0.64 6.17 13.87
C VAL A 179 0.29 4.75 14.35
N ALA A 180 1.02 4.22 15.34
CA ALA A 180 0.77 2.89 15.90
C ALA A 180 -0.60 2.80 16.59
N ALA A 181 -1.05 3.87 17.24
CA ALA A 181 -2.38 3.94 17.85
C ALA A 181 -3.51 3.70 16.84
N CYS A 182 -3.29 3.97 15.55
CA CYS A 182 -4.28 3.80 14.49
C CYS A 182 -4.28 2.42 13.83
N ALA A 183 -3.32 1.55 14.14
CA ALA A 183 -3.23 0.21 13.56
C ALA A 183 -4.46 -0.67 13.83
N PRO A 184 -5.15 -0.60 14.99
CA PRO A 184 -6.39 -1.34 15.21
C PRO A 184 -7.57 -0.86 14.36
N ALA A 185 -7.61 0.43 14.00
CA ALA A 185 -8.69 1.02 13.21
C ALA A 185 -8.52 0.76 11.71
N VAL A 186 -7.28 0.84 11.21
CA VAL A 186 -6.95 0.64 9.80
C VAL A 186 -5.63 -0.12 9.70
N PRO A 187 -5.56 -1.24 8.95
CA PRO A 187 -4.29 -1.90 8.68
C PRO A 187 -3.33 -0.92 7.99
N LEU A 188 -2.20 -0.61 8.61
CA LEU A 188 -1.29 0.42 8.14
C LEU A 188 0.18 0.06 8.36
N GLU A 189 1.06 0.79 7.69
CA GLU A 189 2.49 0.82 7.95
C GLU A 189 3.01 2.27 7.93
N LEU A 190 4.12 2.51 8.62
CA LEU A 190 4.85 3.77 8.60
C LEU A 190 6.16 3.56 7.84
N VAL A 191 6.23 4.04 6.59
CA VAL A 191 7.42 3.98 5.75
C VAL A 191 8.17 5.30 5.90
N VAL A 192 9.41 5.25 6.40
CA VAL A 192 10.16 6.44 6.78
C VAL A 192 11.40 6.57 5.94
N ASN A 193 11.61 7.73 5.31
CA ASN A 193 12.90 8.05 4.71
C ASN A 193 13.77 8.67 5.80
N VAL A 194 14.74 7.89 6.30
CA VAL A 194 15.67 8.33 7.33
C VAL A 194 16.83 9.03 6.64
N ASP A 195 16.71 10.35 6.46
CA ASP A 195 17.63 11.14 5.62
C ASP A 195 18.82 11.73 6.41
N HIS A 196 19.05 11.21 7.61
CA HIS A 196 20.15 11.59 8.50
C HIS A 196 20.76 10.33 9.17
N PRO A 197 21.99 9.92 8.82
CA PRO A 197 22.59 8.68 9.34
C PRO A 197 22.70 8.61 10.87
N GLY A 198 22.84 9.76 11.55
CA GLY A 198 22.96 9.82 13.01
C GLY A 198 21.74 9.31 13.77
N ASP A 199 20.57 9.25 13.11
CA ASP A 199 19.31 8.81 13.75
C ASP A 199 18.92 7.39 13.34
N ALA A 200 19.76 6.69 12.57
CA ALA A 200 19.45 5.37 12.04
C ALA A 200 19.20 4.33 13.16
N ALA A 201 19.95 4.42 14.25
CA ALA A 201 19.79 3.53 15.40
C ALA A 201 18.43 3.72 16.10
N ALA A 202 17.96 4.95 16.25
CA ALA A 202 16.66 5.25 16.86
C ALA A 202 15.51 4.71 16.01
N TRP A 203 15.57 4.91 14.69
CA TRP A 203 14.59 4.34 13.77
C TRP A 203 14.64 2.81 13.72
N ALA A 204 15.81 2.19 13.78
CA ALA A 204 15.95 0.74 13.89
C ALA A 204 15.31 0.19 15.18
N ALA A 205 15.49 0.88 16.31
CA ALA A 205 14.82 0.54 17.57
C ALA A 205 13.28 0.66 17.44
N ALA A 206 12.78 1.67 16.72
CA ALA A 206 11.35 1.82 16.46
C ALA A 206 10.76 0.65 15.65
N VAL A 207 11.49 0.10 14.67
CA VAL A 207 11.08 -1.12 13.94
C VAL A 207 10.85 -2.28 14.90
N GLN A 208 11.77 -2.48 15.85
CA GLN A 208 11.68 -3.57 16.81
C GLN A 208 10.50 -3.39 17.77
N ARG A 209 10.39 -2.20 18.38
CA ARG A 209 9.30 -1.86 19.31
C ARG A 209 7.93 -2.06 18.68
N THR A 210 7.80 -1.68 17.40
CA THR A 210 6.53 -1.75 16.67
C THR A 210 6.31 -3.04 15.88
N ARG A 211 7.20 -4.03 16.02
CA ARG A 211 7.10 -5.34 15.37
C ARG A 211 6.94 -5.25 13.85
N GLY A 212 7.67 -4.31 13.24
CA GLY A 212 7.69 -4.12 11.79
C GLY A 212 6.57 -3.24 11.21
N LEU A 213 5.80 -2.53 12.05
CA LEU A 213 4.92 -1.45 11.56
C LEU A 213 5.74 -0.33 10.92
N VAL A 214 6.89 -0.01 11.50
CA VAL A 214 7.84 0.97 10.96
C VAL A 214 8.78 0.30 9.95
N VAL A 215 8.94 0.92 8.78
CA VAL A 215 9.79 0.47 7.67
C VAL A 215 10.75 1.60 7.28
N PRO A 216 11.98 1.62 7.80
CA PRO A 216 12.94 2.66 7.49
C PRO A 216 13.61 2.41 6.13
N VAL A 217 13.75 3.48 5.35
CA VAL A 217 14.53 3.57 4.12
C VAL A 217 15.65 4.56 4.40
N PHE A 218 16.87 4.06 4.52
CA PHE A 218 18.03 4.91 4.81
C PHE A 218 18.51 5.60 3.54
N SER A 219 18.72 6.91 3.65
CA SER A 219 19.25 7.74 2.56
C SER A 219 20.27 8.74 3.08
N ALA A 220 21.00 9.37 2.15
CA ALA A 220 22.03 10.36 2.44
C ALA A 220 21.67 11.71 1.81
N ASN A 221 20.76 12.44 2.46
CA ASN A 221 20.27 13.76 2.05
C ASN A 221 19.69 13.79 0.62
N VAL A 222 18.64 13.00 0.38
CA VAL A 222 18.04 12.90 -0.95
C VAL A 222 16.98 13.96 -1.21
N HIS A 223 16.62 14.79 -0.23
CA HIS A 223 15.57 15.81 -0.33
C HIS A 223 14.16 15.24 -0.55
N GLU A 224 13.17 16.01 -0.15
CA GLU A 224 11.78 15.58 0.06
C GLU A 224 11.12 14.87 -1.13
N ILE A 225 11.13 15.46 -2.34
CA ILE A 225 10.44 14.87 -3.49
C ILE A 225 11.03 13.50 -3.87
N ARG A 226 12.37 13.36 -3.83
CA ARG A 226 13.03 12.09 -4.15
C ARG A 226 12.82 11.07 -3.05
N ALA A 227 12.72 11.51 -1.80
CA ALA A 227 12.36 10.64 -0.70
C ALA A 227 10.95 10.07 -0.88
N TYR A 228 9.93 10.89 -1.15
CA TYR A 228 8.57 10.37 -1.37
C TYR A 228 8.49 9.40 -2.55
N ASN A 229 9.22 9.64 -3.65
CA ASN A 229 9.32 8.67 -4.75
C ASN A 229 9.89 7.32 -4.29
N ARG A 230 10.93 7.32 -3.45
CA ARG A 230 11.50 6.10 -2.88
C ARG A 230 10.55 5.41 -1.92
N LEU A 231 9.90 6.18 -1.05
CA LEU A 231 8.92 5.66 -0.09
C LEU A 231 7.72 5.05 -0.82
N ALA A 232 7.19 5.70 -1.84
CA ALA A 232 6.10 5.18 -2.65
C ALA A 232 6.46 3.88 -3.38
N ALA A 233 7.73 3.72 -3.80
CA ALA A 233 8.21 2.51 -4.46
C ALA A 233 8.22 1.30 -3.51
N VAL A 234 8.58 1.48 -2.23
CA VAL A 234 8.64 0.38 -1.25
C VAL A 234 7.36 0.20 -0.43
N ALA A 235 6.52 1.23 -0.37
CA ALA A 235 5.22 1.17 0.29
C ALA A 235 4.40 -0.01 -0.23
N ARG A 236 3.46 -0.49 0.57
CA ARG A 236 2.59 -1.62 0.23
C ARG A 236 1.11 -1.21 0.24
N GLY A 237 0.77 -0.13 0.92
CA GLY A 237 -0.56 0.47 1.00
C GLY A 237 -1.18 0.75 -0.37
N ARG A 238 -2.52 0.61 -0.44
CA ARG A 238 -3.31 1.07 -1.59
C ARG A 238 -3.57 2.57 -1.55
N VAL A 239 -3.49 3.13 -0.35
CA VAL A 239 -3.51 4.57 -0.08
C VAL A 239 -2.14 4.95 0.46
N LEU A 240 -1.53 5.98 -0.11
CA LEU A 240 -0.26 6.53 0.34
C LEU A 240 -0.54 7.88 0.98
N VAL A 241 -0.17 8.08 2.24
CA VAL A 241 -0.37 9.34 2.96
C VAL A 241 1.00 9.96 3.23
N MET A 242 1.31 11.07 2.59
CA MET A 242 2.56 11.80 2.78
C MET A 242 2.41 12.76 3.97
N ILE A 243 3.32 12.65 4.94
CA ILE A 243 3.40 13.50 6.14
C ILE A 243 4.82 14.02 6.35
N GLN A 244 4.95 15.16 7.02
CA GLN A 244 6.23 15.77 7.37
C GLN A 244 6.62 15.45 8.84
N ASP A 245 7.90 15.60 9.16
CA ASP A 245 8.45 15.28 10.49
C ASP A 245 8.21 16.35 11.57
N ASP A 246 7.43 17.38 11.24
CA ASP A 246 6.91 18.40 12.14
C ASP A 246 5.38 18.39 12.27
N ASP A 247 4.70 17.46 11.59
CA ASP A 247 3.23 17.32 11.60
C ASP A 247 2.80 15.97 12.19
N VAL A 248 2.80 15.87 13.53
CA VAL A 248 2.37 14.65 14.22
C VAL A 248 0.85 14.51 14.08
N PRO A 249 0.35 13.38 13.52
CA PRO A 249 -1.06 13.23 13.26
C PRO A 249 -1.89 13.14 14.57
N PRO A 250 -3.18 13.51 14.53
CA PRO A 250 -4.09 13.34 15.67
C PRO A 250 -4.20 11.87 16.11
N SER A 251 -4.30 11.65 17.42
CA SER A 251 -4.35 10.32 18.04
C SER A 251 -5.71 9.62 17.94
N ASP A 252 -6.78 10.33 17.54
CA ASP A 252 -8.14 9.79 17.46
C ASP A 252 -8.37 8.86 16.26
N CYS A 253 -7.43 8.82 15.32
CA CYS A 253 -7.46 8.00 14.10
C CYS A 253 -8.67 8.23 13.18
N ALA A 254 -9.52 9.21 13.50
CA ALA A 254 -10.69 9.57 12.71
C ALA A 254 -10.24 10.09 11.35
N TRP A 255 -9.16 10.87 11.31
CA TRP A 255 -8.58 11.38 10.06
C TRP A 255 -8.24 10.27 9.06
N LEU A 256 -7.68 9.15 9.53
CA LEU A 256 -7.24 8.04 8.69
C LEU A 256 -8.42 7.19 8.20
N THR A 257 -9.36 6.90 9.10
CA THR A 257 -10.59 6.14 8.75
C THR A 257 -11.47 6.93 7.79
N ASN A 258 -11.61 8.24 7.99
CA ASN A 258 -12.33 9.15 7.11
C ASN A 258 -11.72 9.20 5.71
N LEU A 259 -10.40 9.37 5.64
CA LEU A 259 -9.66 9.39 4.38
C LEU A 259 -9.86 8.10 3.58
N VAL A 260 -9.82 6.95 4.26
CA VAL A 260 -10.11 5.65 3.67
C VAL A 260 -11.56 5.55 3.18
N ALA A 261 -12.52 6.05 3.96
CA ALA A 261 -13.93 6.06 3.59
C ALA A 261 -14.20 6.92 2.34
N ILE A 262 -13.50 8.06 2.20
CA ILE A 262 -13.60 8.92 1.01
C ILE A 262 -13.10 8.19 -0.24
N PHE A 263 -11.93 7.54 -0.18
CA PHE A 263 -11.44 6.76 -1.33
C PHE A 263 -12.38 5.60 -1.67
N ASP A 264 -13.04 4.97 -0.70
CA ASP A 264 -13.99 3.89 -0.99
C ASP A 264 -15.29 4.40 -1.60
N ALA A 265 -15.82 5.49 -1.06
CA ALA A 265 -17.02 6.13 -1.56
C ALA A 265 -16.81 6.73 -2.96
N TRP A 266 -15.60 7.22 -3.26
CA TRP A 266 -15.31 7.91 -4.51
C TRP A 266 -14.13 7.25 -5.24
N PRO A 267 -14.36 6.13 -5.99
CA PRO A 267 -13.29 5.39 -6.66
C PRO A 267 -12.47 6.21 -7.66
N ARG A 268 -13.05 7.30 -8.21
CA ARG A 268 -12.41 8.22 -9.16
C ARG A 268 -11.54 9.30 -8.49
N VAL A 269 -11.62 9.45 -7.17
CA VAL A 269 -10.73 10.36 -6.43
C VAL A 269 -9.32 9.77 -6.43
N GLY A 270 -8.38 10.56 -6.98
CA GLY A 270 -6.96 10.22 -7.04
C GLY A 270 -6.15 10.78 -5.87
N MET A 271 -6.58 11.91 -5.30
CA MET A 271 -5.84 12.64 -4.26
C MET A 271 -6.80 13.31 -3.27
N ILE A 272 -6.39 13.40 -2.00
CA ILE A 272 -7.06 14.11 -0.89
C ILE A 272 -6.01 14.93 -0.16
N GLY A 273 -6.29 16.21 0.10
CA GLY A 273 -5.51 17.02 1.06
C GLY A 273 -6.14 16.92 2.45
N GLY A 274 -5.33 16.74 3.50
CA GLY A 274 -5.79 16.63 4.88
C GLY A 274 -5.75 17.93 5.68
N ASN A 275 -5.19 19.00 5.11
CA ASN A 275 -5.15 20.35 5.70
C ASN A 275 -6.17 21.30 5.05
N HIS A 276 -6.20 22.56 5.52
CA HIS A 276 -7.05 23.60 4.96
C HIS A 276 -6.73 23.77 3.47
N PHE A 277 -7.76 23.73 2.62
CA PHE A 277 -7.60 23.99 1.19
C PHE A 277 -7.07 25.42 0.99
N VAL A 278 -5.85 25.56 0.45
CA VAL A 278 -5.30 26.87 0.06
C VAL A 278 -5.42 26.99 -1.45
N TYR A 279 -6.48 27.65 -1.92
CA TYR A 279 -6.50 28.18 -3.28
C TYR A 279 -6.16 29.66 -3.20
N ASN A 280 -4.91 29.99 -2.83
CA ASN A 280 -4.51 31.38 -2.78
C ASN A 280 -3.80 31.78 -4.07
N PHE A 281 -4.58 32.13 -5.09
CA PHE A 281 -4.06 32.82 -6.29
C PHE A 281 -3.82 34.33 -6.03
N GLN A 282 -4.16 34.84 -4.83
CA GLN A 282 -3.94 36.23 -4.46
C GLN A 282 -2.81 36.34 -3.44
N GLU A 283 -1.69 36.91 -3.88
CA GLU A 283 -0.60 37.33 -3.01
C GLU A 283 -1.12 37.96 -1.69
N TYR A 284 -0.62 37.46 -0.55
CA TYR A 284 -0.38 38.22 0.67
C TYR A 284 -1.47 38.44 1.75
N ASP A 285 -2.47 37.56 1.94
CA ASP A 285 -3.20 37.56 3.23
C ASP A 285 -3.83 36.20 3.61
N ASP A 286 -3.08 35.40 4.37
CA ASP A 286 -3.52 34.10 4.92
C ASP A 286 -4.81 34.21 5.77
N ARG A 287 -5.17 35.41 6.24
CA ARG A 287 -6.39 35.66 7.03
C ARG A 287 -7.65 35.81 6.19
N ARG A 288 -7.53 35.88 4.85
CA ARG A 288 -8.65 36.07 3.90
C ARG A 288 -8.85 34.91 2.94
N ASN A 289 -8.39 33.71 3.28
CA ASN A 289 -8.74 32.53 2.51
C ASN A 289 -10.27 32.30 2.59
N ILE A 290 -10.99 32.79 1.58
CA ILE A 290 -12.45 32.70 1.45
C ILE A 290 -12.96 31.25 1.45
N ASN A 291 -12.07 30.29 1.24
CA ASN A 291 -12.38 28.86 1.24
C ASN A 291 -11.96 28.16 2.54
N ALA A 292 -11.23 28.84 3.45
CA ALA A 292 -10.96 28.30 4.77
C ALA A 292 -12.29 28.15 5.52
N ASN A 293 -12.62 26.92 5.91
CA ASN A 293 -13.85 26.53 6.60
C ASN A 293 -15.11 26.32 5.73
N MET A 294 -15.02 26.33 4.39
CA MET A 294 -16.13 25.87 3.55
C MET A 294 -16.14 24.33 3.48
N ALA A 295 -16.59 23.69 4.55
CA ALA A 295 -16.82 22.25 4.57
C ALA A 295 -18.28 21.93 4.22
N TRP A 296 -18.47 21.21 3.12
CA TRP A 296 -19.76 20.62 2.78
C TRP A 296 -19.79 19.22 3.37
N LYS A 297 -20.93 18.78 3.92
CA LYS A 297 -21.09 17.37 4.27
C LYS A 297 -21.35 16.59 2.98
N ASP A 298 -20.40 15.77 2.58
CA ASP A 298 -20.59 14.88 1.42
C ASP A 298 -21.76 13.93 1.71
N PRO A 299 -22.81 13.90 0.88
CA PRO A 299 -24.00 13.08 1.17
C PRO A 299 -23.72 11.58 1.16
N LYS A 300 -22.61 11.13 0.54
CA LYS A 300 -22.26 9.71 0.46
C LYS A 300 -21.51 9.21 1.69
N THR A 301 -20.60 10.01 2.22
CA THR A 301 -19.77 9.65 3.38
C THR A 301 -20.23 10.28 4.70
N GLY A 302 -21.01 11.36 4.63
CA GLY A 302 -21.36 12.21 5.78
C GLY A 302 -20.20 13.08 6.29
N LEU A 303 -19.04 13.04 5.61
CA LEU A 303 -17.82 13.71 6.04
C LEU A 303 -17.73 15.16 5.53
N PRO A 304 -17.11 16.07 6.31
CA PRO A 304 -16.81 17.41 5.84
C PRO A 304 -15.71 17.37 4.76
N MET A 305 -16.09 17.49 3.49
CA MET A 305 -15.15 17.52 2.36
C MET A 305 -15.73 18.30 1.18
N GLN A 306 -14.85 18.69 0.25
CA GLN A 306 -15.24 19.28 -1.03
C GLN A 306 -14.24 18.89 -2.11
N PHE A 307 -14.67 18.96 -3.38
CA PHE A 307 -13.77 18.79 -4.52
C PHE A 307 -13.07 20.12 -4.80
N VAL A 308 -11.75 20.08 -4.94
CA VAL A 308 -10.92 21.25 -5.23
C VAL A 308 -10.07 21.04 -6.49
N GLN A 309 -9.64 22.14 -7.11
CA GLN A 309 -8.78 22.09 -8.28
C GLN A 309 -7.32 21.76 -7.94
N ALA A 310 -6.84 22.15 -6.75
CA ALA A 310 -5.46 21.94 -6.32
C ALA A 310 -5.38 21.67 -4.80
N VAL A 311 -4.35 20.91 -4.42
CA VAL A 311 -3.90 20.66 -3.04
C VAL A 311 -2.40 20.95 -3.04
N ASP A 312 -1.95 21.82 -2.13
CA ASP A 312 -0.58 22.36 -2.14
C ASP A 312 0.21 22.09 -0.85
N PHE A 313 -0.38 21.44 0.15
CA PHE A 313 0.26 21.22 1.44
C PHE A 313 0.02 19.82 2.02
N ALA A 314 1.03 19.26 2.68
CA ALA A 314 0.92 18.03 3.46
C ALA A 314 -0.04 18.25 4.66
N PRO A 315 -0.73 17.22 5.17
CA PRO A 315 -0.69 15.85 4.68
C PRO A 315 -1.46 15.69 3.36
N VAL A 316 -0.89 14.93 2.43
CA VAL A 316 -1.53 14.61 1.14
C VAL A 316 -1.66 13.10 1.02
N ALA A 317 -2.86 12.64 0.69
CA ALA A 317 -3.12 11.23 0.43
C ALA A 317 -3.39 10.99 -1.05
N VAL A 318 -2.80 9.94 -1.60
CA VAL A 318 -3.01 9.52 -2.98
C VAL A 318 -3.38 8.06 -3.07
N ARG A 319 -4.22 7.74 -4.06
CA ARG A 319 -4.50 6.35 -4.41
C ARG A 319 -3.33 5.79 -5.22
N ARG A 320 -2.84 4.63 -4.84
CA ARG A 320 -1.90 3.87 -5.66
C ARG A 320 -2.63 3.20 -6.82
N SER A 321 -2.21 3.52 -8.04
CA SER A 321 -2.70 2.93 -9.31
C SER A 321 -2.11 1.55 -9.57
#